data_AF-A0A365YH61-F1
#
_entry.id   AF-A0A365YH61-F1
#
_cell.length_a   1.000
_cell.length_b   1.000
_cell.length_c   1.000
_cell.angle_alpha   90.00
_cell.angle_beta   90.00
_cell.angle_gamma   90.00
#
_symmetry.space_group_name_H-M   'P 1'
#
loop_
_entity.id
_entity.type
_entity.pdbx_description
1 polymer ?
#
loop_
_entity_poly.entity_id
_entity_poly.type
_entity_poly.pdbx_seq_one_letter_code
_entity_poly.pdbx_strand_id
1 'polypeptide(L)' 'MDQAVSGPQNLQDSGISGSASVLEGKRHDTQFVVVSMCVGGGVGAAGLFEVAGQPSHG' A
#
# COMPACT_ATOMS: atom_id res chain seq x y z
N MET A 1 13.24 17.01 9.43
CA MET A 1 13.58 15.75 10.14
C MET A 1 12.39 15.21 10.93
N ASP A 2 11.17 15.72 10.71
CA ASP A 2 9.98 15.27 11.42
C ASP A 2 8.76 15.58 10.54
N GLN A 3 8.52 14.77 9.51
CA GLN A 3 7.24 14.72 8.80
C GLN A 3 7.03 13.27 8.42
N ALA A 4 6.59 12.46 9.37
CA ALA A 4 6.10 11.13 9.10
C ALA A 4 4.89 11.27 8.18
N VAL A 5 5.07 10.86 6.92
CA VAL A 5 4.05 10.77 5.87
C VAL A 5 3.05 9.67 6.21
N SER A 6 2.31 9.89 7.28
CA SER A 6 1.34 8.96 7.85
C SER A 6 -0.06 9.16 7.26
N GLY A 7 -0.19 10.12 6.33
CA GLY A 7 -1.44 10.55 5.76
C GLY A 7 -1.76 9.82 4.45
N PRO A 8 -3.01 9.36 4.24
CA PRO A 8 -3.42 8.67 3.01
C PRO A 8 -3.26 9.55 1.75
N GLN A 9 -3.19 10.88 1.90
CA GLN A 9 -3.12 11.81 0.78
C GLN A 9 -1.81 11.67 -0.01
N ASN A 10 -0.67 11.51 0.68
CA ASN A 10 0.64 11.41 0.02
C ASN A 10 0.76 10.17 -0.89
N LEU A 11 0.13 9.06 -0.50
CA LEU A 11 0.09 7.86 -1.33
C LEU A 11 -0.86 8.03 -2.52
N GLN A 12 -1.95 8.78 -2.37
CA GLN A 12 -2.86 9.10 -3.47
C GLN A 12 -2.20 10.05 -4.48
N ASP A 13 -1.49 11.07 -4.00
CA ASP A 13 -0.80 12.07 -4.82
C ASP A 13 0.41 11.50 -5.56
N SER A 14 0.98 10.40 -5.07
CA SER A 14 2.12 9.70 -5.69
C SER A 14 1.77 8.94 -6.98
N GLY A 15 0.49 8.82 -7.32
CA GLY A 15 0.05 8.07 -8.50
C GLY A 15 0.08 6.55 -8.36
N ILE A 16 0.22 6.02 -7.13
CA ILE A 16 0.15 4.57 -6.89
C ILE A 16 -1.28 4.06 -7.01
N SER A 17 -1.46 3.10 -7.92
CA SER A 17 -2.70 2.32 -8.02
C SER A 17 -2.60 1.03 -7.20
N GLY A 18 -3.27 0.99 -6.04
CA GLY A 18 -3.30 -0.18 -5.16
C GLY A 18 -4.08 -1.38 -5.72
N SER A 19 -4.77 -1.24 -6.85
CA SER A 19 -5.58 -2.32 -7.44
C SER A 19 -4.72 -3.44 -8.02
N ALA A 20 -3.57 -3.12 -8.62
CA ALA A 20 -2.64 -4.11 -9.14
C ALA A 20 -2.01 -4.94 -8.01
N SER A 21 -1.60 -4.29 -6.92
CA SER A 21 -1.04 -4.97 -5.76
C SER A 21 -2.08 -5.84 -5.04
N VAL A 22 -3.34 -5.39 -4.97
CA VAL A 22 -4.44 -6.22 -4.43
C VAL A 22 -4.74 -7.42 -5.34
N LEU A 23 -4.71 -7.23 -6.67
CA LEU A 23 -4.90 -8.34 -7.61
C LEU A 23 -3.78 -9.38 -7.49
N GLU A 24 -2.54 -8.94 -7.34
CA GLU A 24 -1.41 -9.83 -7.09
C GLU A 24 -1.53 -10.50 -5.71
N GLY A 25 -1.97 -9.75 -4.70
CA GLY A 25 -2.26 -10.29 -3.36
C GLY A 25 -3.32 -11.39 -3.36
N LYS A 26 -4.36 -11.27 -4.21
CA LYS A 26 -5.35 -12.33 -4.45
C LYS A 26 -4.74 -13.58 -5.07
N ARG A 27 -3.83 -13.41 -6.03
CA ARG A 27 -3.15 -14.54 -6.69
C ARG A 27 -2.22 -15.29 -5.75
N HIS A 28 -1.73 -14.61 -4.72
CA HIS A 28 -0.84 -15.16 -3.70
C HIS A 28 -1.57 -15.58 -2.41
N ASP A 29 -2.90 -15.59 -2.37
CA ASP A 29 -3.72 -15.91 -1.19
C ASP A 29 -3.32 -15.12 0.08
N THR A 30 -2.87 -13.87 -0.11
CA THR A 30 -2.48 -12.98 0.98
C THR A 30 -3.66 -12.13 1.43
N GLN A 31 -3.76 -11.88 2.73
CA GLN A 31 -4.80 -10.99 3.28
C GLN A 31 -4.47 -9.50 3.15
N PHE A 32 -3.19 -9.17 3.21
CA PHE A 32 -2.70 -7.80 3.26
C PHE A 32 -1.54 -7.61 2.29
N VAL A 33 -1.52 -6.46 1.62
CA VAL A 33 -0.43 -6.06 0.73
C VAL A 33 0.04 -4.67 1.12
N VAL A 34 1.36 -4.51 1.23
CA VAL A 34 2.01 -3.22 1.48
C VAL A 34 2.69 -2.75 0.21
N VAL A 35 2.52 -1.47 -0.10
CA VAL A 35 3.25 -0.79 -1.17
C VAL A 35 4.08 0.32 -0.55
N SER A 36 5.36 0.42 -0.92
CA SER A 36 6.23 1.50 -0.47
C SER A 36 7.03 2.06 -1.63
N MET A 37 7.32 3.37 -1.59
CA MET A 37 8.14 4.04 -2.59
C MET A 37 8.88 5.24 -2.00
N CYS A 38 9.90 5.70 -2.71
CA CYS A 38 10.56 6.97 -2.43
C CYS A 38 9.78 8.12 -3.09
N VAL A 39 9.48 9.15 -2.29
CA VAL A 39 8.98 10.43 -2.76
C VAL A 39 10.15 11.43 -2.74
N GLY A 40 10.18 12.37 -3.70
CA GLY A 40 11.27 13.35 -3.81
C GLY A 40 11.51 14.12 -2.49
N GLY A 41 12.76 14.49 -2.23
CA GLY A 41 13.13 15.23 -1.00
C GLY A 41 13.51 14.34 0.20
N GLY A 42 13.72 13.03 -0.01
CA GLY A 42 14.23 12.12 1.03
C GLY A 42 13.15 11.57 1.96
N VAL A 43 11.89 11.55 1.51
CA VAL A 43 10.73 11.01 2.24
C VAL A 43 10.28 9.71 1.56
N GLY A 44 9.86 8.70 2.31
CA GLY A 44 9.30 7.46 1.77
C GLY A 44 7.83 7.33 2.15
N ALA A 45 6.96 7.00 1.20
CA ALA A 45 5.54 6.76 1.45
C ALA A 45 5.26 5.25 1.50
N ALA A 46 4.26 4.86 2.29
CA ALA A 46 3.78 3.48 2.35
C ALA A 46 2.25 3.43 2.46
N GLY A 47 1.65 2.40 1.86
CA GLY A 47 0.23 2.10 1.95
C GLY A 47 -0.03 0.64 2.22
N LEU A 48 -0.98 0.37 3.12
CA LEU A 48 -1.48 -0.95 3.42
C LEU A 48 -2.86 -1.13 2.77
N PHE A 49 -3.03 -2.25 2.07
CA PHE A 49 -4.27 -2.59 1.38
C PHE A 49 -4.74 -3.98 1.80
N GLU A 50 -6.03 -4.07 2.12
CA GLU A 50 -6.71 -5.35 2.36
C GLU A 50 -7.14 -5.98 1.04
N VAL A 51 -6.99 -7.30 0.96
CA VAL A 51 -7.38 -8.08 -0.21
C VAL A 51 -8.80 -8.62 -0.03
N ALA A 52 -9.79 -7.93 -0.61
CA ALA A 52 -11.18 -8.37 -0.54
C ALA A 52 -11.41 -9.60 -1.43
N GLY A 53 -11.52 -10.80 -0.82
CA GLY A 53 -11.81 -12.02 -1.58
C GLY A 53 -11.39 -13.37 -0.98
N GLN A 54 -10.84 -13.43 0.26
CA GLN A 54 -10.33 -14.61 1.03
C GLN A 54 -8.78 -14.66 1.17
N PRO A 55 -8.19 -15.37 2.18
CA PRO A 55 -8.73 -16.41 3.07
C PRO A 55 -8.94 -15.92 4.51
N SER A 56 -10.12 -16.17 5.08
CA SER A 56 -10.32 -16.16 6.53
C SER A 56 -9.33 -17.12 7.17
N HIS A 57 -8.26 -16.60 7.77
CA HIS A 57 -7.55 -17.36 8.79
C HIS A 57 -8.57 -17.60 9.92
N GLY A 58 -8.72 -18.87 10.31
CA GLY A 58 -9.57 -19.26 11.42
C GLY A 58 -9.21 -18.56 12.72
#